data_AF-A0A7C9FAJ8-F1
#
_entry.id   AF-A0A7C9FAJ8-F1
#
_cell.length_a   1.000
_cell.length_b   1.000
_cell.length_c   1.000
_cell.angle_alpha   90.00
_cell.angle_beta   90.00
_cell.angle_gamma   90.00
#
_symmetry.space_group_name_H-M   'P 1'
#
loop_
_entity.id
_entity.type
_entity.pdbx_description
1 polymer ?
#
loop_
_entity_poly.entity_id
_entity_poly.type
_entity_poly.pdbx_seq_one_letter_code
_entity_poly.pdbx_strand_id
1 'polypeptide(L)'
;MPTLHYFHDLTVRQQRQAQKLIGDLQPEWHCYLTDGAADVVQALPLQPIVRTGAIQLSDAARAQLAAEDRREMEFVVRHAIGDWSEIPATEQAANHLALEEEGVIASRFALGAAAWVYVTTQADRHATHVTVGRAIECDRFPVFAARSACVHGASES
;
A
#
# COMPACT_ATOMS: atom_id res chain seq x y z
N MET A 1 23.29 -1.67 15.52
CA MET A 1 23.07 -2.58 14.38
C MET A 1 22.42 -1.78 13.27
N PRO A 2 22.70 -2.06 12.00
CA PRO A 2 22.03 -1.35 10.93
C PRO A 2 20.54 -1.73 10.91
N THR A 3 19.67 -0.73 10.71
CA THR A 3 18.20 -0.91 10.72
C THR A 3 17.63 -0.41 9.40
N LEU A 4 16.66 -1.14 8.86
CA LEU A 4 15.97 -0.77 7.63
C LEU A 4 14.69 0.01 7.96
N HIS A 5 14.48 1.12 7.27
CA HIS A 5 13.34 2.01 7.47
C HIS A 5 12.67 2.34 6.14
N TYR A 6 11.35 2.49 6.13
CA TYR A 6 10.70 3.21 5.05
C TYR A 6 10.97 4.71 5.19
N PHE A 7 10.76 5.47 4.12
CA PHE A 7 10.98 6.92 4.16
C PHE A 7 10.16 7.65 5.25
N HIS A 8 8.92 7.20 5.50
CA HIS A 8 8.03 7.82 6.49
C HIS A 8 8.47 7.54 7.94
N ASP A 9 9.24 6.47 8.18
CA ASP A 9 9.79 6.17 9.51
C ASP A 9 11.01 7.02 9.86
N LEU A 10 11.60 7.70 8.87
CA LEU A 10 12.79 8.51 9.05
C LEU A 10 12.47 9.84 9.73
N THR A 11 13.34 10.25 10.64
CA THR A 11 13.32 11.63 11.18
C THR A 11 13.58 12.66 10.08
N VAL A 12 13.22 13.93 10.31
CA VAL A 12 13.46 15.03 9.34
C VAL A 12 14.94 15.14 8.93
N ARG A 13 15.88 14.90 9.86
CA ARG A 13 17.31 14.87 9.55
C ARG A 13 17.64 13.73 8.58
N GLN A 14 17.15 12.53 8.86
CA GLN A 14 17.38 11.35 8.04
C GLN A 14 16.71 11.46 6.68
N GLN A 15 15.50 12.02 6.59
CA GLN A 15 14.83 12.29 5.32
C GLN A 15 15.66 13.20 4.40
N ARG A 16 16.32 14.22 4.95
CA ARG A 16 17.24 15.07 4.18
C ARG A 16 18.48 14.33 3.69
N GLN A 17 18.99 13.37 4.47
CA GLN A 17 20.10 12.52 4.05
C GLN A 17 19.66 11.56 2.93
N ALA A 18 18.52 10.90 3.12
CA ALA A 18 17.87 10.04 2.13
C ALA A 18 17.67 10.74 0.77
N GLN A 19 17.15 11.97 0.78
CA GLN A 19 16.97 12.78 -0.44
C GLN A 19 18.29 13.04 -1.16
N LYS A 20 19.38 13.32 -0.43
CA LYS A 20 20.71 13.51 -1.03
C LYS A 20 21.25 12.25 -1.69
N LEU A 21 20.92 11.06 -1.16
CA LEU A 21 21.40 9.79 -1.70
C LEU A 21 20.74 9.43 -3.03
N ILE A 22 19.46 9.75 -3.19
CA ILE A 22 18.67 9.34 -4.35
C ILE A 22 18.52 10.43 -5.42
N GLY A 23 18.86 11.69 -5.11
CA GLY A 23 18.72 12.83 -6.01
C GLY A 23 17.26 13.13 -6.34
N ASP A 24 16.93 13.12 -7.63
CA ASP A 24 15.59 13.49 -8.14
C ASP A 24 14.57 12.33 -8.10
N LEU A 25 14.99 11.15 -7.64
CA LEU A 25 14.08 10.00 -7.48
C LEU A 25 13.09 10.24 -6.34
N GLN A 26 11.94 9.56 -6.41
CA GLN A 26 10.95 9.59 -5.34
C GLN A 26 11.45 8.82 -4.11
N PRO A 27 11.58 9.47 -2.95
CA PRO A 27 12.13 8.82 -1.75
C PRO A 27 11.25 7.73 -1.17
N GLU A 28 9.93 7.83 -1.35
CA GLU A 28 8.97 6.84 -0.85
C GLU A 28 9.17 5.45 -1.47
N TRP A 29 9.74 5.38 -2.69
CA TRP A 29 10.03 4.13 -3.39
C TRP A 29 11.39 3.51 -3.04
N HIS A 30 11.95 3.90 -1.90
CA HIS A 30 13.20 3.35 -1.37
C HIS A 30 13.04 3.02 0.12
N CYS A 31 13.73 1.97 0.55
CA CYS A 31 14.04 1.75 1.96
C CYS A 31 15.44 2.27 2.25
N TYR A 32 15.67 2.63 3.51
CA TYR A 32 16.88 3.30 3.95
C TYR A 32 17.53 2.54 5.09
N LEU A 33 18.82 2.25 4.94
CA LEU A 33 19.62 1.65 5.99
C LEU A 33 20.20 2.77 6.86
N THR A 34 19.92 2.71 8.15
CA THR A 34 20.57 3.56 9.16
C THR A 34 21.70 2.80 9.84
N ASP A 35 22.80 3.46 10.18
CA ASP A 35 23.91 2.86 10.91
C ASP A 35 23.75 2.99 12.44
N GLY A 36 24.81 2.63 13.20
CA GLY A 36 24.82 2.76 14.66
C GLY A 36 24.76 4.20 15.19
N ALA A 37 25.06 5.20 14.35
CA ALA A 37 24.92 6.62 14.66
C ALA A 37 23.56 7.18 14.22
N ALA A 38 22.66 6.32 13.72
CA ALA A 38 21.37 6.68 13.12
C ALA A 38 21.48 7.57 11.88
N ASP A 39 22.62 7.57 11.20
CA ASP A 39 22.79 8.25 9.91
C ASP A 39 22.30 7.35 8.77
N VAL A 40 21.63 7.93 7.78
CA VAL A 40 21.22 7.19 6.58
C VAL A 40 22.45 6.96 5.70
N VAL A 41 22.84 5.70 5.56
CA VAL A 41 24.07 5.31 4.83
C VAL A 41 23.79 4.73 3.46
N GLN A 42 22.58 4.21 3.23
CA GLN A 42 22.23 3.56 1.98
C GLN A 42 20.74 3.71 1.66
N ALA A 43 20.44 3.86 0.37
CA ALA A 43 19.10 3.75 -0.19
C ALA A 43 19.00 2.46 -1.01
N LEU A 44 17.93 1.71 -0.81
CA LEU A 44 17.63 0.46 -1.47
C LEU A 44 16.30 0.62 -2.23
N PRO A 45 16.28 0.50 -3.57
CA PRO A 45 15.05 0.66 -4.32
C PRO A 45 14.07 -0.46 -3.96
N LEU A 46 12.82 -0.07 -3.73
CA LEU A 46 11.72 -0.99 -3.56
C LEU A 46 11.29 -1.55 -4.92
N GLN A 47 10.88 -2.82 -4.93
CA GLN A 47 10.40 -3.50 -6.14
C GLN A 47 8.90 -3.79 -5.99
N PRO A 48 8.03 -2.99 -6.62
CA PRO A 48 6.59 -3.22 -6.57
C PRO A 48 6.21 -4.52 -7.27
N ILE A 49 5.41 -5.35 -6.61
CA ILE A 49 4.75 -6.52 -7.22
C ILE A 49 3.35 -6.17 -7.73
N VAL A 50 2.78 -5.05 -7.27
CA VAL A 50 1.52 -4.49 -7.74
C VAL A 50 1.80 -3.16 -8.46
N ARG A 51 1.29 -3.04 -9.69
CA ARG A 51 1.22 -1.74 -10.39
C ARG A 51 0.07 -0.92 -9.80
N THR A 52 0.36 0.27 -9.29
CA THR A 52 -0.62 1.11 -8.59
C THR A 52 -1.43 2.03 -9.51
N GLY A 53 -0.93 2.31 -10.71
CA GLY A 53 -1.58 3.26 -11.61
C GLY A 53 -1.80 4.64 -10.95
N ALA A 54 -2.94 5.26 -11.21
CA ALA A 54 -3.30 6.54 -10.59
C ALA A 54 -3.74 6.33 -9.14
N ILE A 55 -3.08 7.04 -8.22
CA ILE A 55 -3.45 7.05 -6.80
C ILE A 55 -4.61 8.03 -6.59
N GLN A 56 -5.71 7.54 -6.03
CA GLN A 56 -6.94 8.29 -5.82
C GLN A 56 -7.31 8.30 -4.34
N LEU A 57 -7.58 9.49 -3.81
CA LEU A 57 -7.88 9.75 -2.40
C LEU A 57 -8.77 10.99 -2.33
N SER A 58 -9.81 10.97 -1.49
CA SER A 58 -10.65 12.15 -1.25
C SER A 58 -9.99 13.13 -0.29
N ASP A 59 -10.36 14.41 -0.35
CA ASP A 59 -9.86 15.42 0.59
C ASP A 59 -10.18 15.09 2.06
N ALA A 60 -11.34 14.45 2.30
CA ALA A 60 -11.71 13.99 3.64
C ALA A 60 -10.80 12.86 4.15
N ALA A 61 -10.39 11.94 3.29
CA ALA A 61 -9.43 10.90 3.65
C ALA A 61 -8.04 11.52 3.86
N ARG A 62 -7.63 12.47 3.00
CA ARG A 62 -6.38 13.23 3.15
C ARG A 62 -6.29 13.95 4.49
N ALA A 63 -7.37 14.63 4.89
CA ALA A 63 -7.43 15.34 6.17
C ALA A 63 -7.32 14.39 7.37
N GLN A 64 -7.95 13.20 7.30
CA GLN A 64 -7.84 12.19 8.36
C GLN A 64 -6.42 11.62 8.49
N LEU A 65 -5.74 11.35 7.38
CA LEU A 65 -4.34 10.91 7.39
C LEU A 65 -3.44 11.98 8.03
N ALA A 66 -3.61 13.25 7.62
CA ALA A 66 -2.83 14.36 8.13
C ALA A 66 -3.06 14.62 9.62
N ALA A 67 -4.27 14.37 10.15
CA ALA A 67 -4.57 14.51 11.57
C ALA A 67 -3.77 13.52 12.44
N GLU A 68 -3.33 12.41 11.87
CA GLU A 68 -2.48 11.40 12.51
C GLU A 68 -1.00 11.52 12.10
N ASP A 69 -0.62 12.61 11.43
CA ASP A 69 0.72 12.85 10.86
C ASP A 69 1.17 11.76 9.87
N ARG A 70 0.21 11.14 9.17
CA ARG A 70 0.45 10.09 8.17
C ARG A 70 0.18 10.62 6.77
N ARG A 71 0.74 9.95 5.75
CA ARG A 71 0.55 10.28 4.33
C ARG A 71 0.10 9.05 3.54
N GLU A 72 -0.61 9.26 2.44
CA GLU A 72 -1.13 8.14 1.65
C GLU A 72 -0.02 7.24 1.08
N MET A 73 1.13 7.84 0.72
CA MET A 73 2.23 7.13 0.06
C MET A 73 2.84 6.03 0.93
N GLU A 74 2.81 6.18 2.24
CA GLU A 74 3.23 5.13 3.17
C GLU A 74 2.45 3.82 2.93
N PHE A 75 1.13 3.92 2.84
CA PHE A 75 0.24 2.77 2.70
C PHE A 75 0.26 2.24 1.26
N VAL A 76 0.36 3.13 0.28
CA VAL A 76 0.47 2.75 -1.15
C VAL A 76 1.74 1.97 -1.40
N VAL A 77 2.89 2.40 -0.87
CA VAL A 77 4.17 1.71 -1.06
C VAL A 77 4.13 0.32 -0.45
N ARG A 78 3.66 0.20 0.81
CA ARG A 78 3.51 -1.09 1.49
C ARG A 78 2.58 -2.03 0.72
N HIS A 79 1.42 -1.52 0.28
CA HIS A 79 0.50 -2.26 -0.58
C HIS A 79 1.18 -2.75 -1.87
N ALA A 80 1.95 -1.88 -2.52
CA ALA A 80 2.55 -2.14 -3.83
C ALA A 80 3.64 -3.21 -3.80
N ILE A 81 4.41 -3.28 -2.72
CA ILE A 81 5.51 -4.26 -2.56
C ILE A 81 5.07 -5.57 -1.91
N GLY A 82 3.79 -5.69 -1.54
CA GLY A 82 3.27 -6.88 -0.87
C GLY A 82 3.49 -6.91 0.65
N ASP A 83 3.85 -5.78 1.27
CA ASP A 83 3.82 -5.66 2.73
C ASP A 83 2.37 -5.53 3.21
N TRP A 84 1.70 -6.68 3.29
CA TRP A 84 0.34 -6.84 3.79
C TRP A 84 0.31 -7.43 5.20
N SER A 85 1.35 -7.17 5.99
CA SER A 85 1.57 -7.76 7.31
C SER A 85 0.43 -7.54 8.32
N GLU A 86 -0.44 -6.55 8.09
CA GLU A 86 -1.56 -6.20 8.96
C GLU A 86 -2.91 -6.85 8.57
N ILE A 87 -2.94 -7.63 7.48
CA ILE A 87 -4.13 -8.43 7.10
C ILE A 87 -3.89 -9.92 7.37
N PRO A 88 -4.94 -10.72 7.63
CA PRO A 88 -4.83 -12.16 7.87
C PRO A 88 -4.17 -12.91 6.69
N ALA A 89 -3.53 -14.04 6.99
CA ALA A 89 -2.89 -14.88 5.97
C ALA A 89 -3.86 -15.33 4.85
N THR A 90 -5.14 -15.51 5.16
CA THR A 90 -6.20 -15.82 4.18
C THR A 90 -6.39 -14.68 3.17
N GLU A 91 -6.41 -13.43 3.63
CA GLU A 91 -6.51 -12.24 2.78
C GLU A 91 -5.20 -11.98 2.01
N GLN A 92 -4.03 -12.26 2.61
CA GLN A 92 -2.74 -12.21 1.90
C GLN A 92 -2.70 -13.24 0.75
N ALA A 93 -3.14 -14.47 0.99
CA ALA A 93 -3.23 -15.51 -0.03
C ALA A 93 -4.20 -15.11 -1.16
N ALA A 94 -5.32 -14.47 -0.82
CA ALA A 94 -6.25 -13.94 -1.82
C ALA A 94 -5.61 -12.86 -2.70
N ASN A 95 -4.78 -11.98 -2.14
CA ASN A 95 -4.04 -11.00 -2.93
C ASN A 95 -3.00 -11.66 -3.86
N HIS A 96 -2.34 -12.73 -3.43
CA HIS A 96 -1.45 -13.52 -4.30
C HIS A 96 -2.22 -14.16 -5.47
N LEU A 97 -3.38 -14.74 -5.21
CA LEU A 97 -4.24 -15.27 -6.28
C LEU A 97 -4.71 -14.14 -7.23
N ALA A 98 -5.10 -13.00 -6.69
CA ALA A 98 -5.51 -11.83 -7.48
C ALA A 98 -4.37 -11.25 -8.34
N LEU A 99 -3.10 -11.43 -7.96
CA LEU A 99 -1.96 -11.10 -8.81
C LEU A 99 -1.89 -12.00 -10.05
N GLU A 100 -2.15 -13.29 -9.88
CA GLU A 100 -2.12 -14.29 -10.96
C GLU A 100 -3.34 -14.19 -11.87
N GLU A 101 -4.52 -13.91 -11.30
CA GLU A 101 -5.80 -13.89 -12.01
C GLU A 101 -6.25 -12.49 -12.46
N GLU A 102 -5.39 -11.47 -12.34
CA GLU A 102 -5.73 -10.07 -12.60
C GLU A 102 -6.96 -9.58 -11.80
N GLY A 103 -7.16 -10.12 -10.59
CA GLY A 103 -8.23 -9.73 -9.66
C GLY A 103 -7.93 -8.43 -8.90
N VAL A 104 -8.90 -7.88 -8.16
CA VAL A 104 -8.66 -6.70 -7.30
C VAL A 104 -7.76 -7.08 -6.14
N ILE A 105 -6.74 -6.26 -5.86
CA ILE A 105 -5.83 -6.44 -4.74
C ILE A 105 -6.20 -5.44 -3.66
N ALA A 106 -6.24 -5.88 -2.41
CA ALA A 106 -6.76 -5.05 -1.35
C ALA A 106 -6.02 -5.31 -0.03
N SER A 107 -5.64 -4.23 0.65
CA SER A 107 -4.96 -4.29 1.95
C SER A 107 -5.53 -3.24 2.88
N ARG A 108 -5.25 -3.39 4.18
CA ARG A 108 -5.61 -2.41 5.19
C ARG A 108 -4.53 -2.28 6.24
N PHE A 109 -4.44 -1.09 6.83
CA PHE A 109 -3.42 -0.73 7.81
C PHE A 109 -4.05 0.10 8.93
N ALA A 110 -3.60 -0.09 10.16
CA ALA A 110 -4.11 0.64 11.31
C ALA A 110 -3.76 2.13 11.21
N LEU A 111 -4.76 2.97 11.52
CA LEU A 111 -4.64 4.41 11.63
C LEU A 111 -5.12 4.83 13.03
N GLY A 112 -4.16 5.00 13.95
CA GLY A 112 -4.46 5.23 15.36
C GLY A 112 -5.24 4.07 15.99
N ALA A 113 -6.06 4.37 17.00
CA ALA A 113 -6.77 3.35 17.78
C ALA A 113 -8.11 2.89 17.17
N ALA A 114 -8.72 3.69 16.29
CA ALA A 114 -10.12 3.49 15.87
C ALA A 114 -10.33 3.51 14.35
N ALA A 115 -9.33 3.93 13.57
CA ALA A 115 -9.44 4.04 12.13
C ALA A 115 -8.47 3.09 11.41
N TRP A 116 -8.77 2.86 10.14
CA TRP A 116 -8.00 2.02 9.23
C TRP A 116 -7.89 2.71 7.89
N VAL A 117 -6.71 2.59 7.28
CA VAL A 117 -6.48 2.95 5.88
C VAL A 117 -6.71 1.71 5.04
N TYR A 118 -7.54 1.84 4.01
CA TYR A 118 -7.81 0.80 3.03
C TYR A 118 -7.16 1.19 1.71
N VAL A 119 -6.39 0.29 1.13
CA VAL A 119 -5.74 0.48 -0.16
C VAL A 119 -6.21 -0.62 -1.10
N THR A 120 -6.83 -0.22 -2.21
CA THR A 120 -7.43 -1.14 -3.20
C THR A 120 -6.94 -0.81 -4.60
N THR A 121 -6.30 -1.78 -5.25
CA THR A 121 -5.86 -1.66 -6.63
C THR A 121 -6.78 -2.46 -7.53
N GLN A 122 -7.38 -1.79 -8.52
CA GLN A 122 -8.35 -2.39 -9.41
C GLN A 122 -7.72 -3.48 -10.30
N ALA A 123 -8.54 -4.41 -10.80
CA ALA A 123 -8.14 -5.53 -11.65
C ALA A 123 -7.22 -5.12 -12.81
N ASP A 124 -7.58 -4.02 -13.48
CA ASP A 124 -6.85 -3.44 -14.61
C ASP A 124 -5.53 -2.75 -14.24
N ARG A 125 -5.23 -2.60 -12.95
CA ARG A 125 -4.06 -1.92 -12.39
C ARG A 125 -3.93 -0.45 -12.82
N HIS A 126 -5.02 0.18 -13.27
CA HIS A 126 -5.01 1.58 -13.69
C HIS A 126 -5.23 2.56 -12.54
N ALA A 127 -5.80 2.10 -11.42
CA ALA A 127 -6.05 2.93 -10.27
C ALA A 127 -5.88 2.19 -8.94
N THR A 128 -5.29 2.89 -7.97
CA THR A 128 -5.24 2.52 -6.56
C THR A 128 -6.03 3.53 -5.76
N HIS A 129 -7.04 3.08 -5.03
CA HIS A 129 -7.86 3.92 -4.17
C HIS A 129 -7.39 3.80 -2.73
N VAL A 130 -7.25 4.95 -2.07
CA VAL A 130 -6.94 5.08 -0.65
C VAL A 130 -8.15 5.66 0.04
N THR A 131 -8.67 4.96 1.04
CA THR A 131 -9.80 5.43 1.86
C THR A 131 -9.49 5.25 3.34
N VAL A 132 -10.11 6.07 4.19
CA VAL A 132 -10.00 5.97 5.64
C VAL A 132 -11.37 5.70 6.21
N GLY A 133 -11.47 4.74 7.13
CA GLY A 133 -12.73 4.38 7.76
C GLY A 133 -12.55 3.61 9.06
N ARG A 134 -13.67 3.16 9.62
CA ARG A 134 -13.69 2.28 10.79
C ARG A 134 -13.07 0.92 10.46
N ALA A 135 -12.58 0.23 11.48
CA ALA A 135 -12.20 -1.18 11.36
C ALA A 135 -13.34 -2.03 10.80
N ILE A 136 -13.02 -2.85 9.80
CA ILE A 136 -13.87 -3.95 9.32
C ILE A 136 -13.28 -5.21 9.94
N GLU A 137 -14.11 -6.13 10.42
CA GLU A 137 -13.61 -7.41 10.95
C GLU A 137 -12.83 -8.19 9.89
N CYS A 138 -11.81 -8.96 10.30
CA CYS A 138 -11.17 -9.95 9.42
C CYS A 138 -12.23 -10.86 8.78
N ASP A 139 -11.99 -11.34 7.56
CA ASP A 139 -12.90 -12.23 6.81
C ASP A 139 -14.24 -11.60 6.39
N ARG A 140 -14.48 -10.32 6.73
CA ARG A 140 -15.54 -9.47 6.15
C ARG A 140 -14.98 -8.43 5.20
N PHE A 141 -13.69 -8.49 4.91
CA PHE A 141 -13.11 -7.71 3.84
C PHE A 141 -13.83 -8.08 2.54
N PRO A 142 -14.36 -7.09 1.80
CA PRO A 142 -15.21 -7.38 0.65
C PRO A 142 -14.48 -8.33 -0.30
N VAL A 143 -15.08 -9.48 -0.56
CA VAL A 143 -14.63 -10.37 -1.62
C VAL A 143 -14.89 -9.62 -2.91
N PHE A 144 -13.86 -8.98 -3.44
CA PHE A 144 -13.88 -8.39 -4.77
C PHE A 144 -13.78 -9.54 -5.76
N ALA A 145 -14.84 -10.34 -5.84
CA ALA A 145 -14.92 -11.50 -6.69
C ALA A 145 -14.45 -11.11 -8.10
N ALA A 146 -13.50 -11.87 -8.63
CA ALA A 146 -13.09 -11.80 -10.02
C ALA A 146 -14.35 -11.76 -10.90
N ARG A 147 -14.27 -10.93 -11.96
CA ARG A 147 -15.34 -10.61 -12.93
C ARG A 147 -16.40 -11.72 -12.95
N SER A 148 -17.66 -11.36 -12.66
CA SER A 148 -18.80 -12.20 -13.04
C SER A 148 -18.56 -12.65 -14.47
N ALA A 149 -18.30 -13.95 -14.64
CA ALA A 149 -18.21 -14.55 -15.95
C ALA A 149 -19.49 -14.13 -16.68
N CYS A 150 -19.33 -13.46 -17.81
CA CYS A 150 -20.44 -13.10 -18.66
C CYS A 150 -21.22 -14.39 -18.92
N VAL A 151 -22.45 -14.48 -18.38
CA VAL A 151 -23.41 -15.50 -18.78
C VAL A 151 -23.72 -15.19 -20.25
N HIS A 152 -22.99 -15.84 -21.15
CA HIS A 152 -23.39 -15.91 -22.55
C HIS A 152 -24.65 -16.76 -22.59
N GLY A 153 -25.79 -16.09 -22.68
CA GLY A 153 -26.99 -16.70 -23.23
C GLY A 153 -26.67 -17.17 -24.65
N ALA A 154 -26.82 -18.47 -24.87
CA ALA A 154 -27.07 -19.06 -26.18
C ALA A 154 -28.16 -20.11 -25.92
N SER A 155 -29.41 -19.67 -26.00
CA SER A 155 -30.32 -19.92 -27.13
C SER A 155 -30.87 -21.35 -27.12
N GLU A 156 -32.15 -21.41 -26.77
CA GLU A 156 -33.09 -22.47 -27.10
C GLU A 156 -32.96 -22.88 -28.57
N SER A 157 -32.91 -24.20 -28.81
CA SER A 157 -33.51 -24.92 -29.95
C SER A 157 -33.53 -26.41 -29.63
#